data_AF-X6N3C3-F1
#
_entry.id   AF-X6N3C3-F1
#
_cell.length_a   1.000
_cell.length_b   1.000
_cell.length_c   1.000
_cell.angle_alpha   90.00
_cell.angle_beta   90.00
_cell.angle_gamma   90.00
#
_symmetry.space_group_name_H-M   'P 1'
#
loop_
_entity.id
_entity.type
_entity.pdbx_description
1 polymer ?
#
loop_
_entity_poly.entity_id
_entity_poly.type
_entity_poly.pdbx_seq_one_letter_code
_entity_poly.pdbx_strand_id
1 'polypeptide(L)'
;GEDVVEALLNFGTGRWNFDNDLVDVFHLLASQRNYEDVLPPPEQYAFPEYFSASPLPDLSGNQFLAKIRLPQEFSPHLKIKTYCFFFLERYVTIRIKTEYTTAQDAIRQGIEKLDDEYKKDDDSLFVLKVVGQEEYIYGRRKIVDYEAVRNAVRNEDDVEFALIKRPDFKERIEEAKARQKEYTEMFQCAYATHKTSIDNNNNNNNNNNNNNNNNNSNNNDNDPKHHTASQQQQQQQQQQQQQLFYEDKIAEDISRGTAVSRKSEWNSCDFMPEDVISLYECDWNYRLKIDGLTNVCRLPRFEDGVMKSVFVMVELWMGDMLFETATLQTSVIVAKNEIHWGSWLSSRNLTFSQIPRESVLCFQVFGSSDTMASRCLAWCRVPLIDHRHRLRRGKYLFNLWEIPAFKGEKDGPKTDPFVTRTFRYRGTARDKHVKHVDPDQCQ
;
A
#
# COMPACT_ATOMS: atom_id res chain seq x y z
N GLY A 1 16.01 13.70 -2.03
CA GLY A 1 15.17 12.77 -1.24
C GLY A 1 14.86 11.54 -2.05
N GLU A 2 14.19 11.72 -3.18
CA GLU A 2 13.82 10.64 -4.12
C GLU A 2 15.02 9.92 -4.74
N ASP A 3 16.10 10.64 -5.07
CA ASP A 3 17.36 10.08 -5.61
C ASP A 3 18.00 9.01 -4.69
N VAL A 4 17.87 9.17 -3.37
CA VAL A 4 18.42 8.18 -2.42
C VAL A 4 17.63 6.87 -2.47
N VAL A 5 16.31 6.94 -2.71
CA VAL A 5 15.45 5.75 -2.77
C VAL A 5 15.72 4.99 -4.08
N GLU A 6 15.83 5.69 -5.20
CA GLU A 6 16.15 5.07 -6.49
C GLU A 6 17.57 4.47 -6.48
N ALA A 7 18.55 5.17 -5.92
CA ALA A 7 19.92 4.65 -5.75
C ALA A 7 19.98 3.45 -4.78
N LEU A 8 19.14 3.42 -3.73
CA LEU A 8 19.07 2.32 -2.77
C LEU A 8 18.34 1.08 -3.33
N LEU A 9 17.27 1.28 -4.09
CA LEU A 9 16.44 0.18 -4.61
C LEU A 9 16.97 -0.35 -5.95
N ASN A 10 17.66 0.51 -6.72
CA ASN A 10 18.34 0.17 -7.96
C ASN A 10 17.46 -0.67 -8.93
N PHE A 11 16.18 -0.28 -9.03
CA PHE A 11 15.14 -1.03 -9.74
C PHE A 11 15.49 -1.34 -11.20
N GLY A 12 16.28 -0.48 -11.85
CA GLY A 12 16.66 -0.63 -13.25
C GLY A 12 17.76 -1.65 -13.52
N THR A 13 18.60 -2.00 -12.53
CA THR A 13 19.74 -2.91 -12.77
C THR A 13 19.61 -4.27 -12.08
N GLY A 14 18.74 -4.38 -11.07
CA GLY A 14 18.45 -5.66 -10.41
C GLY A 14 17.68 -6.62 -11.32
N ARG A 15 18.14 -7.87 -11.45
CA ARG A 15 17.30 -8.93 -12.01
C ARG A 15 16.20 -9.25 -11.00
N TRP A 16 14.95 -9.06 -11.42
CA TRP A 16 13.80 -9.48 -10.63
C TRP A 16 13.74 -11.00 -10.57
N ASN A 17 13.89 -11.56 -9.37
CA ASN A 17 13.63 -12.98 -9.15
C ASN A 17 12.16 -13.17 -8.75
N PHE A 18 11.34 -13.65 -9.68
CA PHE A 18 9.95 -14.03 -9.40
C PHE A 18 9.82 -15.50 -8.98
N ASP A 19 10.89 -16.29 -9.15
CA ASP A 19 10.94 -17.69 -8.72
C ASP A 19 11.38 -17.76 -7.24
N ASN A 20 10.44 -17.43 -6.36
CA ASN A 20 10.62 -17.57 -4.92
C ASN A 20 9.29 -17.77 -4.19
N ASP A 21 9.37 -18.44 -3.04
CA ASP A 21 8.23 -18.82 -2.22
C ASP A 21 7.32 -17.64 -1.83
N LEU A 22 7.88 -16.44 -1.61
CA LEU A 22 7.09 -15.27 -1.25
C LEU A 22 6.20 -14.81 -2.42
N VAL A 23 6.70 -14.91 -3.65
CA VAL A 23 5.92 -14.62 -4.86
C VAL A 23 4.85 -15.68 -5.06
N ASP A 24 5.16 -16.95 -4.83
CA ASP A 24 4.18 -18.04 -4.91
C ASP A 24 3.04 -17.88 -3.90
N VAL A 25 3.36 -17.57 -2.63
CA VAL A 25 2.33 -17.31 -1.62
C VAL A 25 1.53 -16.06 -1.96
N PHE A 26 2.16 -15.01 -2.50
CA PHE A 26 1.43 -13.84 -2.98
C PHE A 26 0.48 -14.20 -4.12
N HIS A 27 0.92 -14.97 -5.13
CA HIS A 27 0.07 -15.45 -6.22
C HIS A 27 -1.08 -16.32 -5.72
N LEU A 28 -0.82 -17.21 -4.76
CA LEU A 28 -1.85 -18.04 -4.14
C LEU A 28 -2.90 -17.17 -3.43
N LEU A 29 -2.48 -16.22 -2.60
CA LEU A 29 -3.39 -15.30 -1.90
C LEU A 29 -4.15 -14.41 -2.87
N ALA A 30 -3.49 -13.95 -3.95
CA ALA A 30 -4.12 -13.17 -5.01
C ALA A 30 -5.22 -14.01 -5.69
N SER A 31 -4.92 -15.27 -6.06
CA SER A 31 -5.87 -16.18 -6.72
C SER A 31 -7.15 -16.46 -5.91
N GLN A 32 -7.11 -16.28 -4.59
CA GLN A 32 -8.26 -16.47 -3.70
C GLN A 32 -9.16 -15.25 -3.60
N ARG A 33 -8.71 -14.07 -4.07
CA ARG A 33 -9.50 -12.84 -4.01
C ARG A 33 -10.61 -12.89 -5.06
N ASN A 34 -11.80 -12.41 -4.68
CA ASN A 34 -12.82 -12.08 -5.65
C ASN A 34 -12.46 -10.74 -6.31
N TYR A 35 -12.01 -10.78 -7.56
CA TYR A 35 -11.58 -9.59 -8.27
C TYR A 35 -12.75 -8.66 -8.65
N GLU A 36 -13.99 -9.14 -8.62
CA GLU A 36 -15.16 -8.28 -8.82
C GLU A 36 -15.31 -7.27 -7.68
N ASP A 37 -14.98 -7.66 -6.44
CA ASP A 37 -15.15 -6.83 -5.24
C ASP A 37 -14.08 -5.75 -5.10
N VAL A 38 -12.95 -5.87 -5.83
CA VAL A 38 -11.84 -4.90 -5.77
C VAL A 38 -11.87 -3.89 -6.92
N LEU A 39 -12.69 -4.13 -7.95
CA LEU A 39 -12.85 -3.19 -9.06
C LEU A 39 -13.86 -2.11 -8.66
N PRO A 40 -13.62 -0.85 -9.03
CA PRO A 40 -14.60 0.21 -8.81
C PRO A 40 -15.86 -0.05 -9.66
N PRO A 41 -17.02 0.54 -9.32
CA PRO A 41 -18.20 0.47 -10.17
C PRO A 41 -17.89 0.89 -11.63
N PRO A 42 -18.49 0.24 -12.64
CA PRO A 42 -18.25 0.55 -14.05
C PRO A 42 -18.42 2.03 -14.40
N GLU A 43 -19.36 2.71 -13.73
CA GLU A 43 -19.63 4.14 -13.89
C GLU A 43 -18.40 4.97 -13.56
N GLN A 44 -17.70 4.66 -12.45
CA GLN A 44 -16.49 5.38 -12.04
C GLN A 44 -15.30 5.09 -12.96
N TYR A 45 -15.31 3.94 -13.63
CA TYR A 45 -14.28 3.60 -14.61
C TYR A 45 -14.48 4.35 -15.94
N ALA A 46 -15.74 4.53 -16.36
CA ALA A 46 -16.09 5.27 -17.56
C ALA A 46 -16.03 6.80 -17.35
N PHE A 47 -16.47 7.25 -16.18
CA PHE A 47 -16.62 8.65 -15.81
C PHE A 47 -16.20 8.82 -14.34
N PRO A 48 -14.89 8.96 -14.06
CA PRO A 48 -14.44 9.11 -12.68
C PRO A 48 -15.01 10.39 -12.06
N GLU A 49 -15.55 10.23 -10.85
CA GLU A 49 -16.02 11.33 -10.01
C GLU A 49 -15.02 11.52 -8.85
N TYR A 50 -14.58 12.74 -8.61
CA TYR A 50 -13.65 13.05 -7.52
C TYR A 50 -14.39 13.77 -6.42
N PHE A 51 -14.27 13.28 -5.18
CA PHE A 51 -14.99 13.82 -4.05
C PHE A 51 -14.02 14.32 -2.99
N SER A 52 -14.40 15.42 -2.33
CA SER A 52 -13.63 15.96 -1.22
C SER A 52 -14.51 16.13 0.02
N ALA A 53 -14.00 15.69 1.16
CA ALA A 53 -14.60 15.95 2.47
C ALA A 53 -14.07 17.25 3.13
N SER A 54 -13.15 17.97 2.47
CA SER A 54 -12.52 19.16 3.04
C SER A 54 -13.57 20.24 3.35
N PRO A 55 -13.55 20.84 4.56
CA PRO A 55 -14.54 21.83 4.94
C PRO A 55 -14.52 23.02 3.98
N LEU A 56 -15.70 23.56 3.70
CA LEU A 56 -15.83 24.80 2.94
C LEU A 56 -15.76 26.00 3.89
N PRO A 57 -15.31 27.17 3.39
CA PRO A 57 -15.44 28.42 4.14
C PRO A 57 -16.93 28.73 4.37
N ASP A 58 -17.21 29.60 5.35
CA ASP A 58 -18.57 30.07 5.60
C ASP A 58 -19.07 30.89 4.41
N LEU A 59 -19.97 30.29 3.63
CA LEU A 59 -20.57 30.93 2.46
C LEU A 59 -21.79 31.75 2.88
N SER A 60 -21.94 32.94 2.31
CA SER A 60 -23.10 33.80 2.57
C SER A 60 -24.42 33.10 2.18
N GLY A 61 -25.16 32.62 3.17
CA GLY A 61 -26.42 31.90 2.99
C GLY A 61 -26.25 30.50 2.38
N ASN A 62 -25.14 29.81 2.65
CA ASN A 62 -24.90 28.42 2.26
C ASN A 62 -25.10 28.17 0.74
N GLN A 63 -24.67 29.12 -0.08
CA GLN A 63 -24.83 29.05 -1.53
C GLN A 63 -23.74 29.82 -2.26
N PHE A 64 -23.52 29.46 -3.53
CA PHE A 64 -22.62 30.15 -4.45
C PHE A 64 -23.21 30.17 -5.86
N LEU A 65 -22.62 30.96 -6.74
CA LEU A 65 -23.02 31.02 -8.15
C LEU A 65 -22.09 30.13 -8.98
N ALA A 66 -22.67 29.40 -9.92
CA ALA A 66 -21.93 28.64 -10.92
C ALA A 66 -22.43 29.01 -12.32
N LYS A 67 -21.54 28.94 -13.31
CA LYS A 67 -21.86 29.20 -14.71
C LYS A 67 -21.88 27.88 -15.48
N ILE A 68 -22.94 27.63 -16.22
CA ILE A 68 -23.03 26.51 -17.15
C ILE A 68 -22.91 27.04 -18.58
N ARG A 69 -21.83 26.69 -19.27
CA ARG A 69 -21.68 26.89 -20.71
C ARG A 69 -22.58 25.91 -21.46
N LEU A 70 -23.46 26.43 -22.30
CA LEU A 70 -24.35 25.62 -23.15
C LEU A 70 -23.65 25.24 -24.47
N PRO A 71 -23.87 24.03 -25.01
CA PRO A 71 -23.37 23.65 -26.33
C PRO A 71 -23.90 24.57 -27.43
N GLN A 72 -23.03 24.89 -28.38
CA GLN A 72 -23.39 25.76 -29.52
C GLN A 72 -24.49 25.12 -30.39
N GLU A 73 -24.49 23.79 -30.49
CA GLU A 73 -25.41 23.01 -31.30
C GLU A 73 -26.88 23.12 -30.84
N PHE A 74 -27.11 23.56 -29.61
CA PHE A 74 -28.44 23.56 -28.97
C PHE A 74 -29.03 24.97 -28.80
N SER A 75 -28.54 25.96 -29.57
CA SER A 75 -28.96 27.35 -29.44
C SER A 75 -30.05 27.77 -30.46
N PRO A 76 -31.16 28.40 -30.00
CA PRO A 76 -32.39 28.65 -30.79
C PRO A 76 -32.22 29.51 -32.04
N HIS A 77 -31.17 30.33 -32.08
CA HIS A 77 -31.06 31.44 -33.01
C HIS A 77 -30.03 31.24 -34.13
N LEU A 78 -29.39 30.07 -34.23
CA LEU A 78 -28.44 29.76 -35.31
C LEU A 78 -29.09 29.52 -36.68
N LYS A 79 -30.43 29.53 -36.78
CA LYS A 79 -31.13 29.48 -38.09
C LYS A 79 -31.14 30.80 -38.86
N ILE A 80 -30.77 31.93 -38.24
CA ILE A 80 -30.62 33.21 -38.96
C ILE A 80 -29.17 33.31 -39.47
N LYS A 81 -28.95 32.82 -40.70
CA LYS A 81 -27.66 32.72 -41.43
C LYS A 81 -27.03 34.08 -41.82
N THR A 82 -27.01 35.08 -40.96
CA THR A 82 -26.46 36.40 -41.33
C THR A 82 -25.13 36.68 -40.62
N TYR A 83 -24.05 36.16 -41.21
CA TYR A 83 -22.70 36.75 -41.34
C TYR A 83 -22.03 37.51 -40.17
N CYS A 84 -22.31 37.19 -38.90
CA CYS A 84 -21.47 37.65 -37.78
C CYS A 84 -20.94 36.46 -36.99
N PHE A 85 -19.72 36.06 -37.31
CA PHE A 85 -18.93 34.97 -36.73
C PHE A 85 -18.34 35.37 -35.36
N PHE A 86 -19.13 36.01 -34.49
CA PHE A 86 -18.71 36.27 -33.11
C PHE A 86 -19.20 35.12 -32.23
N PHE A 87 -18.25 34.29 -31.78
CA PHE A 87 -18.43 33.19 -30.84
C PHE A 87 -18.82 33.72 -29.46
N LEU A 88 -20.08 34.17 -29.31
CA LEU A 88 -20.65 34.49 -28.01
C LEU A 88 -21.05 33.19 -27.34
N GLU A 89 -20.14 32.68 -26.51
CA GLU A 89 -20.42 31.55 -25.63
C GLU A 89 -21.57 31.92 -24.68
N ARG A 90 -22.62 31.09 -24.69
CA ARG A 90 -23.78 31.30 -23.86
C ARG A 90 -23.57 30.62 -22.52
N TYR A 91 -23.65 31.42 -21.47
CA TYR A 91 -23.58 30.97 -20.10
C TYR A 91 -24.96 31.10 -19.44
N VAL A 92 -25.29 30.11 -18.62
CA VAL A 92 -26.42 30.16 -17.69
C VAL A 92 -25.84 30.23 -16.29
N THR A 93 -26.09 31.32 -15.57
CA THR A 93 -25.71 31.43 -14.16
C THR A 93 -26.79 30.76 -13.31
N ILE A 94 -26.39 29.76 -12.53
CA ILE A 94 -27.26 29.04 -11.59
C ILE A 94 -26.80 29.29 -10.16
N ARG A 95 -27.75 29.22 -9.23
CA ARG A 95 -27.48 29.36 -7.80
C ARG A 95 -27.43 27.97 -7.17
N ILE A 96 -26.26 27.60 -6.68
CA ILE A 96 -26.03 26.31 -6.02
C ILE A 96 -26.18 26.49 -4.53
N LYS A 97 -27.09 25.72 -3.92
CA LYS A 97 -27.23 25.64 -2.47
C LYS A 97 -26.48 24.42 -1.97
N THR A 98 -25.52 24.62 -1.08
CA THR A 98 -24.59 23.58 -0.63
C THR A 98 -25.31 22.40 0.04
N GLU A 99 -26.42 22.67 0.70
CA GLU A 99 -27.13 21.66 1.49
C GLU A 99 -27.85 20.60 0.64
N TYR A 100 -28.32 20.93 -0.56
CA TYR A 100 -29.23 20.04 -1.30
C TYR A 100 -29.18 20.13 -2.82
N THR A 101 -28.51 21.09 -3.45
CA THR A 101 -28.45 21.13 -4.91
C THR A 101 -27.63 19.95 -5.42
N THR A 102 -28.29 19.03 -6.11
CA THR A 102 -27.64 17.87 -6.72
C THR A 102 -27.07 18.20 -8.10
N ALA A 103 -26.16 17.37 -8.59
CA ALA A 103 -25.67 17.43 -9.97
C ALA A 103 -26.83 17.38 -10.98
N GLN A 104 -27.79 16.49 -10.78
CA GLN A 104 -28.98 16.37 -11.62
C GLN A 104 -29.84 17.65 -11.62
N ASP A 105 -29.97 18.33 -10.49
CA ASP A 105 -30.71 19.61 -10.43
C ASP A 105 -30.00 20.73 -11.19
N ALA A 106 -28.67 20.75 -11.16
CA ALA A 106 -27.87 21.70 -11.94
C ALA A 106 -27.96 21.41 -13.45
N ILE A 107 -27.92 20.13 -13.84
CA ILE A 107 -28.12 19.68 -15.22
C ILE A 107 -29.49 20.12 -15.73
N ARG A 108 -30.57 19.87 -14.97
CA ARG A 108 -31.93 20.24 -15.35
C ARG A 108 -32.07 21.75 -15.58
N GLN A 109 -31.50 22.57 -14.70
CA GLN A 109 -31.48 24.03 -14.89
C GLN A 109 -30.75 24.46 -16.17
N GLY A 110 -29.70 23.74 -16.57
CA GLY A 110 -29.04 23.94 -17.87
C GLY A 110 -29.93 23.54 -19.05
N ILE A 111 -30.58 22.38 -18.97
CA ILE A 111 -31.48 21.85 -20.01
C ILE A 111 -32.68 22.76 -20.25
N GLU A 112 -33.28 23.33 -19.20
CA GLU A 112 -34.41 24.27 -19.30
C GLU A 112 -34.10 25.52 -20.15
N LYS A 113 -32.82 25.84 -20.37
CA LYS A 113 -32.37 26.96 -21.20
C LYS A 113 -32.01 26.56 -22.64
N LEU A 114 -32.05 25.27 -22.97
CA LEU A 114 -31.86 24.76 -24.33
C LEU A 114 -33.11 24.99 -25.20
N ASP A 115 -33.05 24.59 -26.46
CA ASP A 115 -34.21 24.57 -27.36
C ASP A 115 -35.27 23.54 -26.96
N ASP A 116 -36.52 23.80 -27.33
CA ASP A 116 -37.67 22.94 -27.02
C ASP A 116 -37.55 21.52 -27.60
N GLU A 117 -36.68 21.31 -28.60
CA GLU A 117 -36.34 19.98 -29.11
C GLU A 117 -35.55 19.17 -28.08
N TYR A 118 -34.56 19.80 -27.44
CA TYR A 118 -33.67 19.16 -26.46
C TYR A 118 -34.25 19.12 -25.05
N LYS A 119 -35.21 19.99 -24.72
CA LYS A 119 -35.95 19.91 -23.43
C LYS A 119 -36.77 18.63 -23.29
N LYS A 120 -37.04 17.92 -24.39
CA LYS A 120 -37.78 16.65 -24.40
C LYS A 120 -36.87 15.44 -24.17
N ASP A 121 -35.56 15.62 -24.30
CA ASP A 121 -34.60 14.55 -24.03
C ASP A 121 -34.56 14.23 -22.54
N ASP A 122 -34.18 13.00 -22.20
CA ASP A 122 -33.99 12.59 -20.82
C ASP A 122 -32.77 13.30 -20.21
N ASP A 123 -32.93 13.89 -19.02
CA ASP A 123 -31.86 14.52 -18.21
C ASP A 123 -30.64 13.59 -18.08
N SER A 124 -30.85 12.25 -18.09
CA SER A 124 -29.78 11.26 -17.99
C SER A 124 -28.81 11.22 -19.18
N LEU A 125 -29.18 11.86 -20.30
CA LEU A 125 -28.32 11.98 -21.49
C LEU A 125 -27.35 13.17 -21.38
N PHE A 126 -27.44 13.97 -20.32
CA PHE A 126 -26.59 15.13 -20.13
C PHE A 126 -25.70 14.97 -18.91
N VAL A 127 -24.47 15.47 -19.02
CA VAL A 127 -23.50 15.52 -17.93
C VAL A 127 -22.90 16.92 -17.87
N LEU A 128 -22.47 17.34 -16.68
CA LEU A 128 -21.66 18.54 -16.53
C LEU A 128 -20.19 18.15 -16.57
N LYS A 129 -19.39 18.82 -17.40
CA LYS A 129 -17.93 18.71 -17.38
C LYS A 129 -17.35 19.96 -16.73
N VAL A 130 -16.45 19.82 -15.77
CA VAL A 130 -15.78 20.98 -15.18
C VAL A 130 -14.86 21.63 -16.23
N VAL A 131 -14.97 22.95 -16.41
CA VAL A 131 -14.14 23.66 -17.41
C VAL A 131 -12.67 23.64 -16.97
N GLY A 132 -11.78 23.28 -17.88
CA GLY A 132 -10.34 23.18 -17.61
C GLY A 132 -9.90 21.90 -16.90
N GLN A 133 -10.82 20.98 -16.58
CA GLN A 133 -10.51 19.70 -15.93
C GLN A 133 -11.12 18.52 -16.69
N GLU A 134 -10.63 17.32 -16.43
CA GLU A 134 -11.17 16.06 -17.00
C GLU A 134 -12.19 15.39 -16.06
N GLU A 135 -12.86 16.19 -15.23
CA GLU A 135 -13.87 15.72 -14.28
C GLU A 135 -15.30 15.90 -14.82
N TYR A 136 -16.13 14.89 -14.57
CA TYR A 136 -17.54 14.88 -14.91
C TYR A 136 -18.41 14.87 -13.65
N ILE A 137 -19.55 15.53 -13.72
CA ILE A 137 -20.49 15.73 -12.63
C ILE A 137 -21.87 15.29 -13.12
N TYR A 138 -22.43 14.28 -12.47
CA TYR A 138 -23.73 13.69 -12.84
C TYR A 138 -24.42 13.01 -11.66
N GLY A 139 -25.61 12.44 -11.90
CA GLY A 139 -26.35 11.69 -10.88
C GLY A 139 -26.93 12.56 -9.75
N ARG A 140 -27.29 11.91 -8.64
CA ARG A 140 -28.07 12.51 -7.53
C ARG A 140 -27.20 13.06 -6.38
N ARG A 141 -25.88 13.04 -6.52
CA ARG A 141 -24.98 13.53 -5.48
C ARG A 141 -24.99 15.06 -5.43
N LYS A 142 -24.75 15.65 -4.26
CA LYS A 142 -24.67 17.10 -4.10
C LYS A 142 -23.49 17.63 -4.89
N ILE A 143 -23.71 18.69 -5.66
CA ILE A 143 -22.66 19.25 -6.52
C ILE A 143 -21.48 19.80 -5.70
N VAL A 144 -21.75 20.19 -4.46
CA VAL A 144 -20.74 20.70 -3.53
C VAL A 144 -19.78 19.62 -3.05
N ASP A 145 -20.11 18.34 -3.20
CA ASP A 145 -19.24 17.25 -2.73
C ASP A 145 -18.10 16.92 -3.70
N TYR A 146 -18.17 17.46 -4.93
CA TYR A 146 -17.16 17.26 -5.95
C TYR A 146 -15.91 18.10 -5.66
N GLU A 147 -14.73 17.49 -5.85
CA GLU A 147 -13.46 18.07 -5.46
C GLU A 147 -13.17 19.37 -6.22
N ALA A 148 -13.37 19.40 -7.53
CA ALA A 148 -13.16 20.62 -8.31
C ALA A 148 -14.05 21.79 -7.86
N VAL A 149 -15.31 21.50 -7.53
CA VAL A 149 -16.25 22.50 -7.03
C VAL A 149 -15.78 23.04 -5.68
N ARG A 150 -15.36 22.16 -4.76
CA ARG A 150 -14.83 22.59 -3.45
C ARG A 150 -13.54 23.38 -3.58
N ASN A 151 -12.67 23.00 -4.50
CA ASN A 151 -11.40 23.70 -4.75
C ASN A 151 -11.67 25.12 -5.28
N ALA A 152 -12.53 25.27 -6.28
CA ALA A 152 -12.90 26.57 -6.82
C ALA A 152 -13.54 27.48 -5.74
N VAL A 153 -14.51 26.95 -4.98
CA VAL A 153 -15.16 27.71 -3.91
C VAL A 153 -14.18 28.12 -2.80
N ARG A 154 -13.22 27.27 -2.43
CA ARG A 154 -12.19 27.60 -1.42
C ARG A 154 -11.22 28.69 -1.88
N ASN A 155 -10.92 28.72 -3.16
CA ASN A 155 -10.01 29.70 -3.75
C ASN A 155 -10.70 31.00 -4.17
N GLU A 156 -12.01 31.11 -3.92
CA GLU A 156 -12.85 32.22 -4.42
C GLU A 156 -12.86 32.33 -5.95
N ASP A 157 -12.63 31.20 -6.64
CA ASP A 157 -12.69 31.09 -8.10
C ASP A 157 -14.13 30.87 -8.60
N ASP A 158 -14.38 31.25 -9.84
CA ASP A 158 -15.65 30.97 -10.52
C ASP A 158 -15.82 29.47 -10.78
N VAL A 159 -16.96 28.91 -10.36
CA VAL A 159 -17.33 27.53 -10.68
C VAL A 159 -17.94 27.50 -12.08
N GLU A 160 -17.20 26.97 -13.05
CA GLU A 160 -17.65 26.88 -14.44
C GLU A 160 -17.80 25.42 -14.91
N PHE A 161 -18.95 25.13 -15.52
CA PHE A 161 -19.28 23.84 -16.11
C PHE A 161 -19.55 23.99 -17.60
N ALA A 162 -19.29 22.95 -18.38
CA ALA A 162 -19.81 22.77 -19.73
C ALA A 162 -20.88 21.68 -19.69
N LEU A 163 -22.10 21.99 -20.12
CA LEU A 163 -23.16 21.00 -20.29
C LEU A 163 -22.86 20.21 -21.55
N ILE A 164 -22.79 18.88 -21.49
CA ILE A 164 -22.48 18.02 -22.63
C ILE A 164 -23.58 16.97 -22.77
N LYS A 165 -24.13 16.83 -23.98
CA LYS A 165 -25.02 15.71 -24.32
C LYS A 165 -24.16 14.48 -24.65
N ARG A 166 -24.32 13.42 -23.87
CA ARG A 166 -23.63 12.14 -24.01
C ARG A 166 -24.66 11.02 -24.19
N PRO A 167 -25.17 10.80 -25.42
CA PRO A 167 -26.10 9.70 -25.66
C PRO A 167 -25.43 8.33 -25.46
N ASP A 168 -24.11 8.27 -25.60
CA ASP A 168 -23.26 7.10 -25.36
C ASP A 168 -23.01 6.84 -23.86
N PHE A 169 -23.57 7.63 -22.93
CA PHE A 169 -23.27 7.50 -21.50
C PHE A 169 -23.53 6.07 -20.98
N LYS A 170 -24.70 5.50 -21.30
CA LYS A 170 -25.06 4.13 -20.92
C LYS A 170 -24.21 3.08 -21.66
N GLU A 171 -23.92 3.32 -22.93
CA GLU A 171 -23.09 2.43 -23.76
C GLU A 171 -21.66 2.33 -23.18
N ARG A 172 -21.04 3.46 -22.84
CA ARG A 172 -19.72 3.52 -22.21
C ARG A 172 -19.66 2.81 -20.86
N ILE A 173 -20.73 2.87 -20.07
CA ILE A 173 -20.84 2.14 -18.80
C ILE A 173 -20.89 0.64 -19.05
N GLU A 174 -21.69 0.18 -20.02
CA GLU A 174 -21.74 -1.24 -20.39
C GLU A 174 -20.42 -1.73 -21.00
N GLU A 175 -19.73 -0.91 -21.81
CA GLU A 175 -18.37 -1.19 -22.29
C GLU A 175 -17.36 -1.31 -21.14
N ALA A 176 -17.43 -0.41 -20.15
CA ALA A 176 -16.58 -0.48 -18.97
C ALA A 176 -16.86 -1.75 -18.15
N LYS A 177 -18.12 -2.12 -17.99
CA LYS A 177 -18.54 -3.36 -17.33
C LYS A 177 -18.04 -4.61 -18.07
N ALA A 178 -18.12 -4.61 -19.40
CA ALA A 178 -17.56 -5.69 -20.23
C ALA A 178 -16.03 -5.80 -20.04
N ARG A 179 -15.31 -4.68 -20.09
CA ARG A 179 -13.85 -4.65 -19.82
C ARG A 179 -13.50 -5.12 -18.41
N GLN A 180 -14.28 -4.75 -17.40
CA GLN A 180 -14.07 -5.23 -16.04
C GLN A 180 -14.24 -6.74 -15.93
N LYS A 181 -15.22 -7.32 -16.63
CA LYS A 181 -15.38 -8.76 -16.72
C LYS A 181 -14.14 -9.42 -17.36
N GLU A 182 -13.64 -8.85 -18.47
CA GLU A 182 -12.39 -9.32 -19.10
C GLU A 182 -11.19 -9.24 -18.14
N TYR A 183 -11.06 -8.17 -17.35
CA TYR A 183 -10.01 -8.05 -16.36
C TYR A 183 -10.14 -9.09 -15.24
N THR A 184 -11.35 -9.33 -14.73
CA THR A 184 -11.60 -10.37 -13.74
C THR A 184 -11.18 -11.74 -14.27
N GLU A 185 -11.57 -12.09 -15.50
CA GLU A 185 -11.18 -13.35 -16.14
C GLU A 185 -9.66 -13.43 -16.37
N MET A 186 -9.04 -12.34 -16.83
CA MET A 186 -7.59 -12.24 -17.01
C MET A 186 -6.83 -12.43 -15.69
N PHE A 187 -7.26 -11.79 -14.60
CA PHE A 187 -6.64 -11.95 -13.29
C PHE A 187 -6.81 -13.38 -12.78
N GLN A 188 -7.99 -13.97 -12.91
CA GLN A 188 -8.22 -15.38 -12.56
C GLN A 188 -7.25 -16.29 -13.33
N CYS A 189 -7.09 -16.09 -14.65
CA CYS A 189 -6.16 -16.87 -15.45
C CYS A 189 -4.69 -16.66 -15.06
N ALA A 190 -4.30 -15.41 -14.79
CA ALA A 190 -2.92 -15.05 -14.45
C ALA A 190 -2.45 -15.70 -13.15
N TYR A 191 -3.35 -15.89 -12.18
CA TYR A 191 -3.02 -16.49 -10.88
C TYR A 191 -3.45 -17.97 -10.73
N ALA A 192 -4.30 -18.50 -11.62
CA ALA A 192 -4.76 -19.89 -11.56
C ALA A 192 -3.66 -20.93 -11.85
N THR A 193 -2.68 -20.58 -12.68
CA THR A 193 -1.57 -21.48 -13.08
C THR A 193 -0.71 -21.94 -11.90
N HIS A 194 -0.67 -21.18 -10.81
CA HIS A 194 0.11 -21.54 -9.62
C HIS A 194 -0.60 -22.54 -8.69
N LYS A 195 -1.92 -22.70 -8.82
CA LYS A 195 -2.69 -23.58 -7.94
C LYS A 195 -2.43 -25.08 -8.24
N THR A 196 -2.33 -25.44 -9.52
CA THR A 196 -2.21 -26.84 -9.95
C THR A 196 -0.83 -27.46 -9.70
N SER A 197 0.22 -26.64 -9.61
CA SER A 197 1.57 -27.13 -9.30
C SER A 197 1.71 -27.60 -7.85
N ILE A 198 1.02 -26.94 -6.92
CA ILE A 198 1.09 -27.25 -5.49
C ILE A 198 0.30 -28.52 -5.17
N ASP A 199 -0.91 -28.67 -5.75
CA ASP A 199 -1.79 -29.80 -5.46
C ASP A 199 -1.22 -31.14 -5.98
N ASN A 200 -0.47 -31.13 -7.08
CA ASN A 200 0.15 -32.35 -7.63
C ASN A 200 1.32 -32.88 -6.79
N ASN A 201 1.96 -32.04 -5.95
CA ASN A 201 3.07 -32.48 -5.09
C ASN A 201 2.60 -32.98 -3.71
N ASN A 202 1.39 -32.60 -3.27
CA ASN A 202 0.87 -32.99 -1.95
C ASN A 202 0.07 -34.30 -1.96
N ASN A 203 -0.28 -34.85 -3.12
CA ASN A 203 -1.18 -36.01 -3.20
C ASN A 203 -0.48 -37.37 -2.99
N ASN A 204 0.77 -37.39 -2.51
CA ASN A 204 1.52 -38.63 -2.31
C ASN A 204 1.87 -38.93 -0.84
N ASN A 205 1.33 -38.19 0.12
CA ASN A 205 1.60 -38.48 1.53
C ASN A 205 0.52 -37.96 2.50
N ASN A 206 -0.64 -38.61 2.58
CA ASN A 206 -1.27 -38.84 3.89
C ASN A 206 -2.39 -39.90 3.85
N ASN A 207 -2.21 -40.96 4.62
CA ASN A 207 -3.23 -41.90 5.05
C ASN A 207 -3.10 -41.99 6.58
N ASN A 208 -4.25 -42.05 7.28
CA ASN A 208 -4.40 -42.14 8.75
C ASN A 208 -4.24 -40.78 9.50
N ASN A 209 -5.04 -40.36 10.49
CA ASN A 209 -6.12 -40.98 11.24
C ASN A 209 -7.00 -39.87 11.87
N ASN A 210 -8.21 -40.25 12.23
CA ASN A 210 -9.30 -39.49 12.82
C ASN A 210 -9.19 -39.43 14.37
N ASN A 211 -9.62 -38.32 15.01
CA ASN A 211 -10.64 -38.28 16.09
C ASN A 211 -10.42 -37.21 17.20
N ASN A 212 -11.50 -36.44 17.45
CA ASN A 212 -12.06 -35.93 18.72
C ASN A 212 -11.66 -34.56 19.38
N ASN A 213 -12.48 -33.53 19.11
CA ASN A 213 -13.45 -32.84 20.01
C ASN A 213 -13.06 -32.37 21.45
N ASN A 214 -13.18 -31.05 21.73
CA ASN A 214 -14.24 -30.40 22.60
C ASN A 214 -13.82 -29.05 23.29
N ASN A 215 -14.76 -28.08 23.29
CA ASN A 215 -15.02 -26.79 24.03
C ASN A 215 -14.15 -26.41 25.28
N ASN A 216 -14.01 -25.16 25.80
CA ASN A 216 -14.96 -24.05 26.01
C ASN A 216 -14.33 -22.77 26.68
N SER A 217 -14.92 -21.58 26.44
CA SER A 217 -15.21 -20.34 27.25
C SER A 217 -14.31 -19.60 28.28
N ASN A 218 -14.36 -18.25 28.15
CA ASN A 218 -14.54 -17.14 29.15
C ASN A 218 -13.42 -16.81 30.18
N ASN A 219 -13.20 -15.60 30.74
CA ASN A 219 -13.76 -14.24 30.66
C ASN A 219 -12.80 -13.22 31.37
N ASN A 220 -12.84 -11.95 30.96
CA ASN A 220 -12.83 -10.66 31.72
C ASN A 220 -11.77 -10.17 32.75
N ASP A 221 -11.55 -8.84 32.63
CA ASP A 221 -11.52 -7.74 33.64
C ASP A 221 -10.21 -6.99 34.03
N ASN A 222 -10.18 -5.68 33.66
CA ASN A 222 -9.95 -4.44 34.47
C ASN A 222 -8.58 -4.18 35.17
N ASP A 223 -7.98 -3.00 35.32
CA ASP A 223 -8.18 -1.55 34.99
C ASP A 223 -6.85 -0.80 35.44
N PRO A 224 -6.70 0.53 35.68
CA PRO A 224 -5.91 1.45 34.84
C PRO A 224 -4.87 2.36 35.60
N LYS A 225 -4.37 3.41 34.89
CA LYS A 225 -3.86 4.77 35.29
C LYS A 225 -2.44 5.09 34.74
N HIS A 226 -2.00 6.27 34.28
CA HIS A 226 -2.56 7.63 34.13
C HIS A 226 -1.67 8.49 33.15
N HIS A 227 -2.34 9.37 32.39
CA HIS A 227 -1.99 10.75 31.97
C HIS A 227 -0.76 11.13 31.12
N THR A 228 -0.99 11.43 29.83
CA THR A 228 -0.70 12.74 29.18
C THR A 228 -1.40 12.80 27.81
N ALA A 229 -2.70 13.13 27.77
CA ALA A 229 -3.48 13.11 26.52
C ALA A 229 -4.60 14.16 26.55
N SER A 230 -4.43 15.27 25.83
CA SER A 230 -5.54 16.18 25.53
C SER A 230 -5.62 16.57 24.06
N GLN A 231 -4.56 16.41 23.27
CA GLN A 231 -4.63 16.56 21.80
C GLN A 231 -4.82 15.24 21.04
N GLN A 232 -4.30 14.11 21.55
CA GLN A 232 -4.56 12.79 20.94
C GLN A 232 -6.00 12.27 21.19
N GLN A 233 -6.65 12.72 22.27
CA GLN A 233 -7.96 12.20 22.67
C GLN A 233 -9.09 12.64 21.71
N GLN A 234 -8.96 13.81 21.08
CA GLN A 234 -9.91 14.27 20.06
C GLN A 234 -9.78 13.48 18.75
N GLN A 235 -8.56 13.09 18.35
CA GLN A 235 -8.36 12.20 17.19
C GLN A 235 -8.84 10.77 17.48
N GLN A 236 -8.60 10.24 18.69
CA GLN A 236 -9.11 8.92 19.08
C GLN A 236 -10.64 8.87 19.15
N GLN A 237 -11.31 9.92 19.64
CA GLN A 237 -12.78 9.96 19.65
C GLN A 237 -13.36 9.96 18.23
N GLN A 238 -12.74 10.64 17.26
CA GLN A 238 -13.17 10.55 15.86
C GLN A 238 -12.96 9.15 15.27
N GLN A 239 -11.86 8.47 15.61
CA GLN A 239 -11.62 7.10 15.15
C GLN A 239 -12.60 6.10 15.79
N GLN A 240 -12.93 6.25 17.08
CA GLN A 240 -13.93 5.41 17.74
C GLN A 240 -15.34 5.62 17.17
N GLN A 241 -15.72 6.86 16.83
CA GLN A 241 -17.01 7.12 16.18
C GLN A 241 -17.07 6.53 14.76
N GLN A 242 -15.96 6.53 14.02
CA GLN A 242 -15.88 5.86 12.72
C GLN A 242 -15.93 4.33 12.85
N GLN A 243 -15.31 3.75 13.88
CA GLN A 243 -15.41 2.32 14.17
C GLN A 243 -16.83 1.91 14.56
N LEU A 244 -17.49 2.67 15.45
CA LEU A 244 -18.88 2.41 15.85
C LEU A 244 -19.83 2.52 14.66
N PHE A 245 -19.63 3.51 13.78
CA PHE A 245 -20.42 3.61 12.54
C PHE A 245 -20.19 2.43 11.59
N TYR A 246 -18.97 1.88 11.54
CA TYR A 246 -18.65 0.72 10.71
C TYR A 246 -19.22 -0.57 11.30
N GLU A 247 -19.17 -0.74 12.62
CA GLU A 247 -19.76 -1.86 13.34
C GLU A 247 -21.29 -1.86 13.27
N ASP A 248 -21.93 -0.68 13.41
CA ASP A 248 -23.37 -0.52 13.24
C ASP A 248 -23.80 -0.84 11.80
N LYS A 249 -23.01 -0.44 10.79
CA LYS A 249 -23.29 -0.78 9.39
C LYS A 249 -23.13 -2.27 9.11
N ILE A 250 -22.11 -2.92 9.66
CA ILE A 250 -21.94 -4.38 9.57
C ILE A 250 -23.09 -5.09 10.29
N ALA A 251 -23.50 -4.62 11.48
CA ALA A 251 -24.62 -5.18 12.22
C ALA A 251 -25.96 -4.97 11.49
N GLU A 252 -26.14 -3.84 10.82
CA GLU A 252 -27.30 -3.54 9.99
C GLU A 252 -27.33 -4.41 8.73
N ASP A 253 -26.18 -4.65 8.09
CA ASP A 253 -26.06 -5.57 6.94
C ASP A 253 -26.29 -7.04 7.35
N ILE A 254 -25.88 -7.44 8.57
CA ILE A 254 -26.19 -8.76 9.15
C ILE A 254 -27.70 -8.90 9.44
N SER A 255 -28.34 -7.85 9.97
CA SER A 255 -29.76 -7.90 10.35
C SER A 255 -30.71 -7.71 9.17
N ARG A 256 -30.26 -7.13 8.06
CA ARG A 256 -31.04 -7.02 6.79
C ARG A 256 -31.04 -8.31 5.94
N GLY A 257 -30.35 -9.36 6.36
CA GLY A 257 -30.51 -10.70 5.78
C GLY A 257 -30.13 -10.83 4.30
N THR A 258 -29.33 -9.91 3.76
CA THR A 258 -28.78 -9.98 2.39
C THR A 258 -27.42 -10.66 2.32
N ALA A 259 -26.85 -11.06 3.46
CA ALA A 259 -25.73 -11.99 3.49
C ALA A 259 -26.23 -13.39 3.08
N VAL A 260 -26.05 -13.72 1.80
CA VAL A 260 -26.14 -15.09 1.30
C VAL A 260 -25.34 -15.97 2.25
N SER A 261 -26.04 -16.82 2.99
CA SER A 261 -25.47 -17.84 3.86
C SER A 261 -24.77 -18.89 3.00
N ARG A 262 -23.60 -18.54 2.46
CA ARG A 262 -22.57 -19.52 2.21
C ARG A 262 -21.97 -19.79 3.58
N LYS A 263 -22.42 -20.88 4.21
CA LYS A 263 -21.53 -21.69 5.04
C LYS A 263 -20.33 -22.03 4.14
N SER A 264 -19.35 -21.14 4.06
CA SER A 264 -18.06 -21.49 3.55
C SER A 264 -17.52 -22.50 4.54
N GLU A 265 -17.47 -23.75 4.08
CA GLU A 265 -16.48 -24.71 4.51
C GLU A 265 -15.12 -24.02 4.36
N TRP A 266 -14.75 -23.22 5.36
CA TRP A 266 -13.36 -23.03 5.71
C TRP A 266 -12.91 -24.40 6.18
N ASN A 267 -12.61 -25.26 5.22
CA ASN A 267 -11.87 -26.47 5.46
C ASN A 267 -10.70 -26.06 6.34
N SER A 268 -10.71 -26.61 7.55
CA SER A 268 -9.55 -26.73 8.43
C SER A 268 -8.31 -26.68 7.56
N CYS A 269 -7.56 -25.58 7.63
CA CYS A 269 -6.28 -25.53 6.98
C CYS A 269 -5.44 -26.62 7.64
N ASP A 270 -5.38 -27.81 7.04
CA ASP A 270 -4.64 -29.02 7.47
C ASP A 270 -3.10 -28.79 7.48
N PHE A 271 -2.68 -27.53 7.63
CA PHE A 271 -1.31 -27.05 7.53
C PHE A 271 -0.71 -26.65 8.87
N MET A 272 -1.41 -26.88 9.99
CA MET A 272 -0.78 -26.83 11.30
C MET A 272 -0.40 -28.26 11.67
N PRO A 273 0.83 -28.72 11.40
CA PRO A 273 1.30 -29.96 12.01
C PRO A 273 1.10 -29.85 13.53
N GLU A 274 0.75 -30.96 14.17
CA GLU A 274 0.42 -31.01 15.61
C GLU A 274 1.53 -30.44 16.52
N ASP A 275 2.73 -30.22 15.97
CA ASP A 275 3.94 -29.74 16.64
C ASP A 275 4.24 -28.23 16.46
N VAL A 276 3.32 -27.41 15.93
CA VAL A 276 3.55 -25.95 15.86
C VAL A 276 3.28 -25.29 17.20
N ILE A 277 4.28 -24.62 17.75
CA ILE A 277 4.15 -23.80 18.96
C ILE A 277 3.91 -22.33 18.61
N SER A 278 3.12 -21.63 19.42
CA SER A 278 2.97 -20.19 19.30
C SER A 278 4.29 -19.49 19.61
N LEU A 279 4.62 -18.43 18.87
CA LEU A 279 5.81 -17.62 19.19
C LEU A 279 5.75 -17.09 20.62
N TYR A 280 4.55 -16.74 21.11
CA TYR A 280 4.31 -16.22 22.45
C TYR A 280 4.55 -17.24 23.57
N GLU A 281 4.62 -18.52 23.24
CA GLU A 281 4.96 -19.61 24.18
C GLU A 281 6.46 -19.95 24.12
N CYS A 282 7.22 -19.30 23.23
CA CYS A 282 8.64 -19.55 23.05
C CYS A 282 9.49 -18.70 23.99
N ASP A 283 9.70 -19.22 25.20
CA ASP A 283 10.55 -18.59 26.23
C ASP A 283 12.06 -18.77 26.00
N TRP A 284 12.45 -19.19 24.80
CA TRP A 284 13.87 -19.30 24.45
C TRP A 284 14.46 -17.92 24.24
N ASN A 285 15.68 -17.73 24.74
CA ASN A 285 16.44 -16.50 24.50
C ASN A 285 16.70 -16.31 23.01
N TYR A 286 16.47 -15.09 22.54
CA TYR A 286 16.77 -14.68 21.19
C TYR A 286 18.27 -14.87 20.89
N ARG A 287 18.56 -15.69 19.89
CA ARG A 287 19.93 -16.00 19.46
C ARG A 287 19.99 -16.27 17.97
N LEU A 288 21.15 -16.01 17.38
CA LEU A 288 21.49 -16.35 16.01
C LEU A 288 22.96 -16.71 15.90
N LYS A 289 23.35 -17.33 14.80
CA LYS A 289 24.74 -17.68 14.53
C LYS A 289 25.20 -16.96 13.26
N ILE A 290 26.31 -16.23 13.35
CA ILE A 290 27.00 -15.71 12.16
C ILE A 290 28.06 -16.73 11.79
N ASP A 291 27.87 -17.42 10.68
CA ASP A 291 28.80 -18.45 10.24
C ASP A 291 30.06 -17.83 9.62
N GLY A 292 29.88 -16.95 8.63
CA GLY A 292 30.98 -16.28 7.95
C GLY A 292 30.56 -15.17 6.99
N LEU A 293 31.55 -14.57 6.32
CA LEU A 293 31.40 -13.63 5.23
C LEU A 293 32.37 -13.98 4.10
N THR A 294 31.95 -13.75 2.86
CA THR A 294 32.77 -13.91 1.66
C THR A 294 32.86 -12.59 0.88
N ASN A 295 33.95 -12.37 0.14
CA ASN A 295 34.19 -11.21 -0.74
C ASN A 295 34.22 -9.84 -0.03
N VAL A 296 34.56 -9.79 1.27
CA VAL A 296 34.51 -8.53 2.04
C VAL A 296 35.44 -7.45 1.48
N CYS A 297 36.65 -7.80 1.04
CA CYS A 297 37.61 -6.83 0.51
C CYS A 297 37.22 -6.28 -0.86
N ARG A 298 36.18 -6.83 -1.50
CA ARG A 298 35.65 -6.35 -2.79
C ARG A 298 34.53 -5.33 -2.64
N LEU A 299 34.10 -5.03 -1.42
CA LEU A 299 33.04 -4.06 -1.18
C LEU A 299 33.49 -2.66 -1.62
N PRO A 300 32.65 -1.84 -2.26
CA PRO A 300 33.06 -0.53 -2.80
C PRO A 300 33.66 0.44 -1.77
N ARG A 301 33.28 0.29 -0.50
CA ARG A 301 33.78 1.11 0.61
C ARG A 301 34.97 0.52 1.35
N PHE A 302 35.42 -0.67 0.98
CA PHE A 302 36.60 -1.27 1.57
C PHE A 302 37.85 -0.59 1.00
N GLU A 303 38.64 0.03 1.86
CA GLU A 303 39.88 0.71 1.48
C GLU A 303 41.09 -0.16 1.84
N ASP A 304 41.72 -0.75 0.81
CA ASP A 304 42.89 -1.61 0.96
C ASP A 304 44.03 -0.87 1.68
N GLY A 305 44.58 -1.52 2.72
CA GLY A 305 45.64 -0.96 3.55
C GLY A 305 45.18 -0.01 4.66
N VAL A 306 43.95 0.52 4.57
CA VAL A 306 43.35 1.36 5.64
C VAL A 306 42.53 0.48 6.59
N MET A 307 41.63 -0.34 6.06
CA MET A 307 40.75 -1.20 6.86
C MET A 307 41.47 -2.50 7.23
N LYS A 308 41.86 -2.62 8.50
CA LYS A 308 42.63 -3.77 9.01
C LYS A 308 41.73 -4.88 9.55
N SER A 309 40.55 -4.54 10.02
CA SER A 309 39.66 -5.49 10.68
C SER A 309 38.19 -5.29 10.31
N VAL A 310 37.41 -6.35 10.46
CA VAL A 310 36.00 -6.43 10.10
C VAL A 310 35.22 -7.12 11.22
N PHE A 311 33.97 -6.70 11.40
CA PHE A 311 32.99 -7.39 12.24
C PHE A 311 31.58 -7.23 11.67
N VAL A 312 30.66 -8.09 12.14
CA VAL A 312 29.24 -8.02 11.81
C VAL A 312 28.48 -7.52 13.03
N MET A 313 27.63 -6.53 12.82
CA MET A 313 26.64 -6.07 13.78
C MET A 313 25.25 -6.49 13.30
N VAL A 314 24.46 -7.07 14.19
CA VAL A 314 23.07 -7.44 13.94
C VAL A 314 22.18 -6.68 14.90
N GLU A 315 21.30 -5.86 14.35
CA GLU A 315 20.32 -5.09 15.11
C GLU A 315 18.92 -5.67 14.86
N LEU A 316 18.07 -5.68 15.88
CA LEU A 316 16.65 -6.04 15.77
C LEU A 316 15.82 -4.76 15.81
N TRP A 317 14.94 -4.59 14.82
CA TRP A 317 14.14 -3.37 14.64
C TRP A 317 12.65 -3.69 14.57
N MET A 318 11.80 -2.77 15.01
CA MET A 318 10.38 -2.69 14.67
C MET A 318 10.09 -1.26 14.19
N GLY A 319 9.71 -1.09 12.92
CA GLY A 319 9.59 0.26 12.36
C GLY A 319 10.92 1.01 12.51
N ASP A 320 10.90 2.15 13.20
CA ASP A 320 12.06 2.97 13.56
C ASP A 320 12.56 2.75 15.01
N MET A 321 11.98 1.79 15.74
CA MET A 321 12.38 1.42 17.09
C MET A 321 13.45 0.33 17.06
N LEU A 322 14.58 0.60 17.71
CA LEU A 322 15.68 -0.34 17.90
C LEU A 322 15.51 -1.10 19.23
N PHE A 323 15.63 -2.42 19.19
CA PHE A 323 15.77 -3.23 20.40
C PHE A 323 17.24 -3.25 20.83
N GLU A 324 17.65 -2.27 21.65
CA GLU A 324 19.04 -2.12 22.08
C GLU A 324 19.60 -3.38 22.75
N THR A 325 18.78 -4.05 23.57
CA THR A 325 19.13 -5.31 24.26
C THR A 325 19.32 -6.50 23.30
N ALA A 326 18.92 -6.36 22.04
CA ALA A 326 19.07 -7.34 20.97
C ALA A 326 20.05 -6.90 19.88
N THR A 327 20.85 -5.86 20.15
CA THR A 327 21.98 -5.50 19.29
C THR A 327 23.14 -6.44 19.59
N LEU A 328 23.47 -7.28 18.63
CA LEU A 328 24.46 -8.34 18.74
C LEU A 328 25.66 -8.01 17.84
N GLN A 329 26.87 -8.32 18.30
CA GLN A 329 28.09 -8.06 17.55
C GLN A 329 29.01 -9.28 17.58
N THR A 330 29.62 -9.60 16.45
CA THR A 330 30.68 -10.60 16.41
C THR A 330 31.99 -10.05 16.99
N SER A 331 32.96 -10.95 17.22
CA SER A 331 34.34 -10.51 17.47
C SER A 331 34.92 -9.79 16.24
N VAL A 332 35.86 -8.89 16.50
CA VAL A 332 36.61 -8.17 15.46
C VAL A 332 37.71 -9.11 14.93
N ILE A 333 37.75 -9.33 13.62
CA ILE A 333 38.72 -10.23 12.95
C ILE A 333 39.48 -9.45 11.89
N VAL A 334 40.72 -9.84 11.61
CA VAL A 334 41.51 -9.27 10.50
C VAL A 334 40.76 -9.39 9.18
N ALA A 335 40.72 -8.30 8.41
CA ALA A 335 40.01 -8.24 7.16
C ALA A 335 40.61 -9.21 6.13
N LYS A 336 39.78 -10.10 5.59
CA LYS A 336 40.10 -11.03 4.50
C LYS A 336 38.85 -11.31 3.69
N ASN A 337 39.02 -11.88 2.49
CA ASN A 337 37.88 -12.21 1.64
C ASN A 337 36.98 -13.28 2.25
N GLU A 338 37.51 -14.21 3.06
CA GLU A 338 36.74 -15.30 3.67
C GLU A 338 36.91 -15.29 5.19
N ILE A 339 35.88 -14.89 5.91
CA ILE A 339 35.88 -14.79 7.37
C ILE A 339 34.91 -15.82 7.93
N HIS A 340 35.31 -16.52 9.00
CA HIS A 340 34.45 -17.44 9.74
C HIS A 340 34.47 -17.04 11.21
N TRP A 341 33.29 -16.88 11.81
CA TRP A 341 33.14 -16.69 13.25
C TRP A 341 32.66 -17.97 13.91
N GLY A 342 31.62 -18.60 13.35
CA GLY A 342 31.05 -19.83 13.87
C GLY A 342 30.45 -19.71 15.28
N SER A 343 30.31 -18.50 15.83
CA SER A 343 29.87 -18.25 17.21
C SER A 343 28.39 -17.89 17.27
N TRP A 344 27.69 -18.44 18.27
CA TRP A 344 26.33 -18.00 18.62
C TRP A 344 26.38 -16.64 19.30
N LEU A 345 25.53 -15.73 18.84
CA LEU A 345 25.23 -14.47 19.47
C LEU A 345 23.85 -14.59 20.14
N SER A 346 23.72 -14.17 21.38
CA SER A 346 22.48 -14.28 22.15
C SER A 346 22.21 -13.00 22.92
N SER A 347 20.95 -12.56 22.95
CA SER A 347 20.50 -11.58 23.93
C SER A 347 20.39 -12.26 25.30
N ARG A 348 20.58 -11.48 26.37
CA ARG A 348 20.43 -11.95 27.75
C ARG A 348 19.01 -11.75 28.30
N ASN A 349 18.30 -10.75 27.78
CA ASN A 349 17.06 -10.24 28.38
C ASN A 349 15.92 -10.13 27.36
N LEU A 350 16.00 -10.86 26.24
CA LEU A 350 14.95 -10.89 25.23
C LEU A 350 14.71 -12.33 24.81
N THR A 351 13.48 -12.81 25.03
CA THR A 351 13.00 -14.09 24.53
C THR A 351 12.28 -13.92 23.21
N PHE A 352 12.11 -15.00 22.46
CA PHE A 352 11.34 -14.97 21.22
C PHE A 352 9.86 -14.60 21.44
N SER A 353 9.26 -14.98 22.58
CA SER A 353 7.90 -14.62 22.98
C SER A 353 7.65 -13.11 23.11
N GLN A 354 8.70 -12.33 23.34
CA GLN A 354 8.63 -10.87 23.45
C GLN A 354 8.85 -10.16 22.11
N ILE A 355 9.27 -10.88 21.07
CA ILE A 355 9.59 -10.29 19.77
C ILE A 355 8.30 -10.15 18.95
N PRO A 356 7.93 -8.93 18.56
CA PRO A 356 6.74 -8.73 17.75
C PRO A 356 6.89 -9.27 16.34
N ARG A 357 5.74 -9.51 15.70
CA ARG A 357 5.69 -10.13 14.37
C ARG A 357 6.44 -9.32 13.30
N GLU A 358 6.30 -8.00 13.33
CA GLU A 358 6.84 -7.07 12.33
C GLU A 358 8.34 -6.81 12.51
N SER A 359 9.01 -7.54 13.41
CA SER A 359 10.43 -7.33 13.67
C SER A 359 11.30 -7.72 12.48
N VAL A 360 12.31 -6.89 12.22
CA VAL A 360 13.26 -7.02 11.12
C VAL A 360 14.68 -7.06 11.67
N LEU A 361 15.45 -8.05 11.23
CA LEU A 361 16.89 -8.14 11.46
C LEU A 361 17.62 -7.24 10.47
N CYS A 362 18.56 -6.44 10.95
CA CYS A 362 19.46 -5.63 10.14
C CYS A 362 20.90 -6.10 10.37
N PHE A 363 21.47 -6.77 9.38
CA PHE A 363 22.86 -7.17 9.34
C PHE A 363 23.70 -6.06 8.73
N GLN A 364 24.79 -5.69 9.39
CA GLN A 364 25.71 -4.64 8.95
C GLN A 364 27.14 -5.14 9.05
N VAL A 365 27.91 -4.98 7.96
CA VAL A 365 29.34 -5.31 7.92
C VAL A 365 30.12 -4.03 8.14
N PHE A 366 30.93 -4.00 9.19
CA PHE A 366 31.78 -2.87 9.53
C PHE A 366 33.25 -3.16 9.23
N GLY A 367 33.91 -2.20 8.59
CA GLY A 367 35.37 -2.13 8.52
C GLY A 367 35.91 -1.17 9.56
N SER A 368 36.99 -1.54 10.22
CA SER A 368 37.65 -0.73 11.25
C SER A 368 39.13 -0.56 10.92
N SER A 369 39.65 0.63 11.19
CA SER A 369 41.07 0.97 11.11
C SER A 369 41.57 1.44 12.47
N ASP A 370 42.88 1.48 12.65
CA ASP A 370 43.47 1.94 13.92
C ASP A 370 43.28 3.46 14.14
N THR A 371 43.05 4.21 13.06
CA THR A 371 43.05 5.68 13.05
C THR A 371 41.68 6.29 12.83
N MET A 372 40.71 5.55 12.29
CA MET A 372 39.39 6.06 11.93
C MET A 372 38.29 5.25 12.62
N ALA A 373 37.16 5.92 12.86
CA ALA A 373 35.97 5.26 13.37
C ALA A 373 35.47 4.19 12.38
N SER A 374 34.92 3.10 12.92
CA SER A 374 34.39 2.00 12.13
C SER A 374 33.31 2.47 11.15
N ARG A 375 33.40 2.00 9.90
CA ARG A 375 32.52 2.39 8.79
C ARG A 375 31.70 1.20 8.32
N CYS A 376 30.42 1.42 8.05
CA CYS A 376 29.56 0.40 7.44
C CYS A 376 29.91 0.26 5.95
N LEU A 377 30.13 -0.99 5.51
CA LEU A 377 30.56 -1.36 4.16
C LEU A 377 29.40 -1.92 3.33
N ALA A 378 28.58 -2.75 3.98
CA ALA A 378 27.44 -3.41 3.38
C ALA A 378 26.39 -3.74 4.44
N TRP A 379 25.15 -3.95 4.00
CA TRP A 379 24.04 -4.25 4.91
C TRP A 379 23.00 -5.16 4.26
N CYS A 380 22.15 -5.78 5.07
CA CYS A 380 20.99 -6.52 4.61
C CYS A 380 19.91 -6.48 5.68
N ARG A 381 18.65 -6.36 5.28
CA ARG A 381 17.50 -6.47 6.19
C ARG A 381 16.66 -7.68 5.84
N VAL A 382 16.22 -8.40 6.87
CA VAL A 382 15.44 -9.63 6.72
C VAL A 382 14.35 -9.67 7.80
N PRO A 383 13.06 -9.83 7.44
CA PRO A 383 11.99 -10.02 8.41
C PRO A 383 12.26 -11.26 9.27
N LEU A 384 12.15 -11.17 10.59
CA LEU A 384 12.36 -12.30 11.49
C LEU A 384 11.25 -13.35 11.32
N ILE A 385 10.01 -12.88 11.15
CA ILE A 385 8.85 -13.70 10.80
C ILE A 385 8.65 -13.64 9.28
N ASP A 386 8.51 -14.80 8.64
CA ASP A 386 8.31 -14.88 7.20
C ASP A 386 6.86 -14.57 6.78
N HIS A 387 6.63 -14.57 5.47
CA HIS A 387 5.32 -14.29 4.86
C HIS A 387 4.27 -15.37 5.14
N ARG A 388 4.69 -16.53 5.68
CA ARG A 388 3.83 -17.63 6.13
C ARG A 388 3.60 -17.61 7.65
N HIS A 389 3.93 -16.50 8.30
CA HIS A 389 3.79 -16.30 9.74
C HIS A 389 4.66 -17.23 10.59
N ARG A 390 5.79 -17.71 10.05
CA ARG A 390 6.71 -18.60 10.77
C ARG A 390 7.95 -17.85 11.20
N LEU A 391 8.46 -18.19 12.37
CA LEU A 391 9.79 -17.76 12.79
C LEU A 391 10.83 -18.35 11.84
N ARG A 392 11.65 -17.50 11.22
CA ARG A 392 12.75 -17.97 10.37
C ARG A 392 13.72 -18.80 11.18
N ARG A 393 13.99 -20.02 10.69
CA ARG A 393 14.90 -20.99 11.31
C ARG A 393 15.74 -21.68 10.25
N GLY A 394 16.95 -22.10 10.61
CA GLY A 394 17.87 -22.78 9.71
C GLY A 394 19.04 -21.92 9.27
N LYS A 395 19.68 -22.33 8.17
CA LYS A 395 20.83 -21.62 7.57
C LYS A 395 20.34 -20.76 6.42
N TYR A 396 20.91 -19.57 6.29
CA TYR A 396 20.60 -18.64 5.22
C TYR A 396 21.89 -18.05 4.64
N LEU A 397 21.93 -17.92 3.32
CA LEU A 397 22.96 -17.18 2.61
C LEU A 397 22.34 -15.85 2.15
N PHE A 398 22.84 -14.73 2.67
CA PHE A 398 22.35 -13.40 2.31
C PHE A 398 23.34 -12.68 1.41
N ASN A 399 22.86 -12.19 0.28
CA ASN A 399 23.63 -11.25 -0.54
C ASN A 399 23.41 -9.83 -0.03
N LEU A 400 24.48 -9.19 0.43
CA LEU A 400 24.40 -7.87 1.06
C LEU A 400 24.28 -6.74 0.03
N TRP A 401 23.58 -5.68 0.40
CA TRP A 401 23.56 -4.41 -0.29
C TRP A 401 24.87 -3.66 -0.02
N GLU A 402 25.59 -3.37 -1.09
CA GLU A 402 26.80 -2.57 -1.06
C GLU A 402 26.45 -1.11 -0.78
N ILE A 403 27.24 -0.45 0.06
CA ILE A 403 27.14 0.99 0.22
C ILE A 403 28.17 1.63 -0.71
N PRO A 404 27.76 2.49 -1.66
CA PRO A 404 28.67 3.06 -2.65
C PRO A 404 29.71 3.97 -1.99
N ALA A 405 30.94 3.96 -2.51
CA ALA A 405 31.99 4.86 -2.04
C ALA A 405 31.54 6.32 -2.21
N PHE A 406 31.54 7.07 -1.11
CA PHE A 406 31.20 8.49 -1.16
C PHE A 406 32.43 9.29 -1.61
N LYS A 407 32.29 10.02 -2.71
CA LYS A 407 33.26 11.02 -3.18
C LYS A 407 32.60 12.39 -3.06
N GLY A 408 33.24 13.31 -2.35
CA GLY A 408 32.74 14.68 -2.25
C GLY A 408 32.85 15.38 -3.59
N GLU A 409 31.73 15.87 -4.12
CA GLU A 409 31.69 16.67 -5.34
C GLU A 409 31.62 18.16 -4.99
N LYS A 410 32.12 19.03 -5.87
CA LYS A 410 32.21 20.47 -5.62
C LYS A 410 30.84 21.10 -5.32
N ASP A 411 29.80 20.65 -6.01
CA ASP A 411 28.42 21.12 -5.88
C ASP A 411 27.50 20.06 -5.23
N GLY A 412 28.07 18.97 -4.70
CA GLY A 412 27.33 17.86 -4.10
C GLY A 412 27.26 17.92 -2.57
N PRO A 413 26.68 16.88 -1.93
CA PRO A 413 26.70 16.74 -0.48
C PRO A 413 28.14 16.77 0.03
N LYS A 414 28.39 17.53 1.12
CA LYS A 414 29.72 17.61 1.75
C LYS A 414 29.97 16.47 2.74
N THR A 415 28.91 15.86 3.23
CA THR A 415 28.94 14.77 4.19
C THR A 415 28.42 13.49 3.56
N ASP A 416 29.02 12.37 3.94
CA ASP A 416 28.62 11.06 3.44
C ASP A 416 27.16 10.77 3.86
N PRO A 417 26.21 10.66 2.91
CA PRO A 417 24.79 10.54 3.21
C PRO A 417 24.46 9.23 3.93
N PHE A 418 25.36 8.24 3.90
CA PHE A 418 25.18 6.95 4.55
C PHE A 418 25.64 6.93 6.01
N VAL A 419 26.22 8.02 6.52
CA VAL A 419 26.68 8.13 7.92
C VAL A 419 25.51 8.08 8.91
N THR A 420 24.36 8.65 8.56
CA THR A 420 23.15 8.63 9.40
C THR A 420 22.49 7.25 9.45
N ARG A 421 22.86 6.35 8.51
CA ARG A 421 22.39 4.96 8.43
C ARG A 421 20.86 4.83 8.47
N THR A 422 20.16 5.71 7.76
CA THR A 422 18.68 5.66 7.62
C THR A 422 18.20 4.37 6.98
N PHE A 423 19.04 3.72 6.16
CA PHE A 423 18.76 2.40 5.59
C PHE A 423 18.51 1.31 6.64
N ARG A 424 18.97 1.47 7.89
CA ARG A 424 18.75 0.48 8.97
C ARG A 424 17.28 0.19 9.22
N TYR A 425 16.43 1.22 9.11
CA TYR A 425 15.00 1.12 9.37
C TYR A 425 14.13 1.47 8.15
N ARG A 426 14.68 2.14 7.13
CA ARG A 426 13.98 2.46 5.87
C ARG A 426 14.43 1.66 4.64
N GLY A 427 15.51 0.89 4.74
CA GLY A 427 16.03 0.12 3.62
C GLY A 427 15.10 -1.03 3.20
N THR A 428 15.26 -1.56 2.00
CA THR A 428 14.51 -2.75 1.58
C THR A 428 14.73 -3.92 2.55
N ALA A 429 13.66 -4.63 2.89
CA ALA A 429 13.68 -5.86 3.69
C ALA A 429 13.94 -7.12 2.84
N ARG A 430 14.43 -6.92 1.61
CA ARG A 430 14.92 -7.97 0.74
C ARG A 430 16.44 -7.88 0.70
N ASP A 431 17.10 -9.02 0.65
CA ASP A 431 18.52 -9.05 0.33
C ASP A 431 18.74 -8.74 -1.16
N LYS A 432 20.00 -8.62 -1.58
CA LYS A 432 20.31 -8.30 -2.98
C LYS A 432 19.78 -9.41 -3.89
N HIS A 433 19.93 -10.70 -3.55
CA HIS A 433 19.41 -11.87 -4.27
C HIS A 433 19.29 -13.11 -3.34
N VAL A 434 18.13 -13.40 -2.71
CA VAL A 434 18.00 -14.67 -1.95
C VAL A 434 18.05 -15.82 -2.95
N LYS A 435 19.04 -16.70 -2.81
CA LYS A 435 18.90 -18.11 -3.20
C LYS A 435 18.81 -18.91 -1.91
N HIS A 436 17.74 -19.66 -1.73
CA HIS A 436 17.72 -20.68 -0.69
C HIS A 436 18.76 -21.73 -1.10
N VAL A 437 19.84 -21.82 -0.32
CA VAL A 437 20.86 -22.84 -0.54
C VAL A 437 20.45 -24.04 0.30
N ASP A 438 20.31 -25.20 -0.35
CA ASP A 438 20.11 -26.47 0.35
C ASP A 438 21.25 -26.64 1.37
N PRO A 439 20.98 -27.01 2.65
CA PRO A 439 22.02 -27.21 3.67
C PRO A 439 23.25 -28.00 3.20
N ASP A 440 23.08 -28.91 2.24
CA ASP A 440 24.13 -29.76 1.67
C ASP A 440 25.03 -29.04 0.64
N GLN A 441 24.56 -27.92 0.05
CA GLN A 441 25.31 -27.09 -0.89
C GLN A 441 26.17 -26.01 -0.21
N CYS A 442 26.08 -25.87 1.11
CA CYS A 442 26.83 -24.89 1.90
C CYS A 442 28.21 -25.42 2.39
N GLN A 443 28.76 -26.46 1.79
CA GLN A 443 30.05 -27.06 2.19
C GLN A 443 31.20 -26.68 1.27
#